data_AF-A0A7S2GSK2-F1
#
_entry.id   AF-A0A7S2GSK2-F1
#
_cell.length_a   1.000
_cell.length_b   1.000
_cell.length_c   1.000
_cell.angle_alpha   90.00
_cell.angle_beta   90.00
_cell.angle_gamma   90.00
#
_symmetry.space_group_name_H-M   'P 1'
#
loop_
_entity.id
_entity.type
_entity.pdbx_description
1 polymer ?
#
loop_
_entity_poly.entity_id
_entity_poly.type
_entity_poly.pdbx_seq_one_letter_code
_entity_poly.pdbx_strand_id
1 'polypeptide(L)'
;PLARRVVIEALRDNLVWRAGRVAITIRKVAIVCLYDILRHRFLDQSILFEVTPGLLPILKTDLEDYDASARQLVALCLGHIFTLLPRALGEKPVQELYPALLKRLDDSSDSVRLAVCGTLRAFLKAAPREAFLGTVLDYTVDQLLIHLDDQDAALQAQVLDVCRAAAEIDASKVALKATAARNTHRSPILVDDLIAFCRAL
;
A
#
# COMPACT_ATOMS: atom_id res chain seq x y z
N PRO A 1 -13.77 -5.66 -23.12
CA PRO A 1 -15.14 -5.94 -22.61
C PRO A 1 -15.65 -4.74 -21.78
N LEU A 2 -16.94 -4.67 -21.46
CA LEU A 2 -17.62 -3.51 -20.87
C LEU A 2 -16.87 -2.86 -19.70
N ALA A 3 -16.35 -3.65 -18.75
CA ALA A 3 -15.61 -3.15 -17.59
C ALA A 3 -14.36 -2.33 -17.95
N ARG A 4 -13.60 -2.73 -18.98
CA ARG A 4 -12.48 -1.95 -19.52
C ARG A 4 -12.94 -0.56 -19.98
N ARG A 5 -14.05 -0.50 -20.72
CA ARG A 5 -14.60 0.77 -21.23
C ARG A 5 -15.08 1.65 -20.08
N VAL A 6 -15.74 1.08 -19.08
CA VAL A 6 -16.13 1.81 -17.85
C VAL A 6 -14.91 2.44 -17.18
N VAL A 7 -13.83 1.68 -16.98
CA VAL A 7 -12.62 2.21 -16.34
C VAL A 7 -11.97 3.33 -17.16
N ILE A 8 -11.81 3.15 -18.47
CA ILE A 8 -11.09 4.09 -19.33
C ILE A 8 -11.95 5.31 -19.68
N GLU A 9 -13.18 5.10 -20.14
CA GLU A 9 -14.05 6.14 -20.71
C GLU A 9 -14.87 6.86 -19.63
N ALA A 10 -15.23 6.19 -18.53
CA ALA A 10 -16.13 6.77 -17.52
C ALA A 10 -15.43 7.10 -16.19
N LEU A 11 -14.47 6.31 -15.72
CA LEU A 11 -13.87 6.50 -14.40
C LEU A 11 -12.59 7.34 -14.44
N ARG A 12 -11.66 7.07 -15.37
CA ARG A 12 -10.31 7.67 -15.37
C ARG A 12 -10.32 9.19 -15.19
N ASP A 13 -11.08 9.90 -16.01
CA ASP A 13 -11.10 11.37 -15.96
C ASP A 13 -11.79 11.90 -14.70
N ASN A 14 -12.72 11.13 -14.13
CA ASN A 14 -13.45 11.48 -12.92
C ASN A 14 -12.65 11.20 -11.64
N LEU A 15 -11.60 10.36 -11.72
CA LEU A 15 -10.64 10.16 -10.63
C LEU A 15 -9.69 11.37 -10.48
N VAL A 16 -9.41 12.10 -11.56
CA VAL A 16 -8.47 13.24 -11.52
C VAL A 16 -8.97 14.33 -10.56
N TRP A 17 -8.08 14.74 -9.66
CA TRP A 17 -8.37 15.82 -8.71
C TRP A 17 -8.78 17.11 -9.42
N ARG A 18 -9.89 17.67 -8.95
CA ARG A 18 -10.38 19.01 -9.32
C ARG A 18 -10.99 19.67 -8.09
N ALA A 19 -10.84 20.99 -8.02
CA ALA A 19 -11.42 21.80 -6.96
C ALA A 19 -12.95 21.89 -7.07
N GLY A 20 -13.62 22.07 -5.93
CA GLY A 20 -15.06 22.28 -5.84
C GLY A 20 -15.85 21.06 -5.33
N ARG A 21 -16.94 21.32 -4.60
CA ARG A 21 -17.74 20.30 -3.91
C ARG A 21 -18.31 19.23 -4.85
N VAL A 22 -18.78 19.65 -6.02
CA VAL A 22 -19.31 18.74 -7.04
C VAL A 22 -18.20 17.81 -7.55
N ALA A 23 -17.02 18.35 -7.87
CA ALA A 23 -15.89 17.55 -8.33
C ALA A 23 -15.39 16.56 -7.28
N ILE A 24 -15.36 16.96 -6.00
CA ILE A 24 -15.03 16.06 -4.87
C ILE A 24 -16.02 14.89 -4.81
N THR A 25 -17.31 15.17 -4.94
CA THR A 25 -18.37 14.14 -4.92
C THR A 25 -18.23 13.18 -6.09
N ILE A 26 -18.03 13.70 -7.31
CA ILE A 26 -17.83 12.89 -8.52
C ILE A 26 -16.60 11.98 -8.36
N ARG A 27 -15.48 12.53 -7.88
CA ARG A 27 -14.25 11.75 -7.64
C ARG A 27 -14.47 10.65 -6.63
N LYS A 28 -15.13 10.93 -5.51
CA LYS A 28 -15.46 9.91 -4.50
C LYS A 28 -16.31 8.79 -5.07
N VAL A 29 -17.33 9.11 -5.87
CA VAL A 29 -18.15 8.09 -6.55
C VAL A 29 -17.31 7.29 -7.55
N ALA A 30 -16.42 7.94 -8.32
CA ALA A 30 -15.54 7.24 -9.24
C ALA A 30 -14.57 6.27 -8.52
N ILE A 31 -14.03 6.67 -7.36
CA ILE A 31 -13.21 5.83 -6.49
C ILE A 31 -14.00 4.62 -5.99
N VAL A 32 -15.24 4.81 -5.52
CA VAL A 32 -16.12 3.71 -5.06
C VAL A 32 -16.40 2.73 -6.21
N CYS A 33 -16.76 3.23 -7.39
CA CYS A 33 -17.00 2.38 -8.56
C CYS A 33 -15.75 1.57 -8.96
N LEU A 34 -14.56 2.20 -8.94
CA LEU A 34 -13.31 1.51 -9.20
C LEU A 34 -13.03 0.44 -8.16
N TYR A 35 -13.24 0.76 -6.88
CA TYR A 35 -13.08 -0.17 -5.77
C TYR A 35 -13.96 -1.42 -5.95
N ASP A 36 -15.24 -1.25 -6.26
CA ASP A 36 -16.15 -2.38 -6.48
C ASP A 36 -15.75 -3.22 -7.70
N ILE A 37 -15.35 -2.58 -8.81
CA ILE A 37 -14.84 -3.28 -9.99
C ILE A 37 -13.63 -4.16 -9.65
N LEU A 38 -12.68 -3.63 -8.87
CA LEU A 38 -11.47 -4.34 -8.46
C LEU A 38 -11.77 -5.45 -7.45
N ARG A 39 -12.57 -5.15 -6.42
CA ARG A 39 -12.96 -6.08 -5.35
C ARG A 39 -13.70 -7.29 -5.90
N HIS A 40 -14.61 -7.07 -6.84
CA HIS A 40 -15.41 -8.13 -7.47
C HIS A 40 -14.73 -8.75 -8.71
N ARG A 41 -13.49 -8.34 -9.03
CA ARG A 41 -12.67 -8.87 -10.13
C ARG A 41 -13.39 -8.83 -11.49
N PHE A 42 -14.08 -7.73 -11.78
CA PHE A 42 -14.72 -7.53 -13.09
C PHE A 42 -13.73 -7.20 -14.22
N LEU A 43 -12.44 -7.08 -13.90
CA LEU A 43 -11.34 -6.97 -14.85
C LEU A 43 -10.51 -8.24 -14.76
N ASP A 44 -10.29 -8.90 -15.90
CA ASP A 44 -9.26 -9.93 -15.98
C ASP A 44 -7.86 -9.31 -15.89
N GLN A 45 -6.86 -10.16 -15.67
CA GLN A 45 -5.47 -9.72 -15.46
C GLN A 45 -4.91 -8.97 -16.67
N SER A 46 -5.28 -9.35 -17.89
CA SER A 46 -4.78 -8.73 -19.12
C SER A 46 -5.28 -7.28 -19.26
N ILE A 47 -6.57 -7.07 -19.00
CA ILE A 47 -7.18 -5.74 -19.01
C ILE A 47 -6.63 -4.89 -17.87
N LEU A 48 -6.49 -5.48 -16.68
CA LEU A 48 -5.96 -4.75 -15.54
C LEU A 48 -4.52 -4.29 -15.80
N PHE A 49 -3.69 -5.15 -16.39
CA PHE A 49 -2.33 -4.79 -16.79
C PHE A 49 -2.32 -3.64 -17.82
N GLU A 50 -3.25 -3.64 -18.77
CA GLU A 50 -3.39 -2.59 -19.78
C GLU A 50 -3.77 -1.22 -19.17
N VAL A 51 -4.71 -1.19 -18.21
CA VAL A 51 -5.25 0.08 -17.68
C VAL A 51 -4.44 0.65 -16.51
N THR A 52 -3.75 -0.20 -15.75
CA THR A 52 -2.99 0.16 -14.53
C THR A 52 -2.00 1.32 -14.76
N PRO A 53 -1.21 1.39 -15.85
CA PRO A 53 -0.28 2.49 -16.07
C PRO A 53 -0.94 3.88 -16.09
N GLY A 54 -2.19 3.97 -16.57
CA GLY A 54 -2.96 5.21 -16.56
C GLY A 54 -3.67 5.51 -15.24
N LEU A 55 -3.83 4.51 -14.36
CA LEU A 55 -4.49 4.66 -13.06
C LEU A 55 -3.52 4.95 -11.93
N LEU A 56 -2.33 4.32 -11.92
CA LEU A 56 -1.38 4.43 -10.80
C LEU A 56 -1.00 5.87 -10.44
N PRO A 57 -0.68 6.77 -11.40
CA PRO A 57 -0.36 8.16 -11.06
C PRO A 57 -1.53 8.89 -10.40
N ILE A 58 -2.76 8.63 -10.87
CA ILE A 58 -3.98 9.27 -10.34
C ILE A 58 -4.27 8.76 -8.94
N LEU A 59 -4.25 7.44 -8.73
CA LEU A 59 -4.46 6.83 -7.41
C LEU A 59 -3.36 7.26 -6.42
N LYS A 60 -2.11 7.40 -6.87
CA LYS A 60 -1.04 7.96 -6.03
C LYS A 60 -1.37 9.38 -5.57
N THR A 61 -1.91 10.24 -6.44
CA THR A 61 -2.33 11.59 -6.03
C THR A 61 -3.55 11.57 -5.12
N ASP A 62 -4.49 10.65 -5.34
CA ASP A 62 -5.70 10.54 -4.54
C ASP A 62 -5.45 9.97 -3.14
N LEU A 63 -4.27 9.36 -2.89
CA LEU A 63 -3.84 9.07 -1.52
C LEU A 63 -3.75 10.35 -0.68
N GLU A 64 -3.56 11.53 -1.27
CA GLU A 64 -3.52 12.82 -0.57
C GLU A 64 -4.87 13.55 -0.56
N ASP A 65 -5.98 12.87 -0.87
CA ASP A 65 -7.32 13.48 -0.83
C ASP A 65 -7.66 14.02 0.57
N TYR A 66 -8.41 15.11 0.65
CA TYR A 66 -8.84 15.70 1.93
C TYR A 66 -9.83 14.79 2.68
N ASP A 67 -10.64 14.00 1.97
CA ASP A 67 -11.61 13.08 2.56
C ASP A 67 -10.93 11.76 2.95
N ALA A 68 -10.99 11.40 4.24
CA ALA A 68 -10.34 10.21 4.75
C ALA A 68 -10.87 8.90 4.13
N SER A 69 -12.18 8.82 3.85
CA SER A 69 -12.76 7.64 3.23
C SER A 69 -12.35 7.49 1.76
N ALA A 70 -12.11 8.61 1.05
CA ALA A 70 -11.51 8.58 -0.28
C ALA A 70 -10.08 8.03 -0.21
N ARG A 71 -9.24 8.53 0.71
CA ARG A 71 -7.88 7.99 0.91
C ARG A 71 -7.89 6.50 1.25
N GLN A 72 -8.79 6.08 2.13
CA GLN A 72 -8.96 4.67 2.51
C GLN A 72 -9.29 3.81 1.28
N LEU A 73 -10.31 4.20 0.51
CA LEU A 73 -10.73 3.44 -0.67
C LEU A 73 -9.63 3.41 -1.74
N VAL A 74 -8.89 4.50 -1.93
CA VAL A 74 -7.75 4.56 -2.85
C VAL A 74 -6.64 3.60 -2.41
N ALA A 75 -6.31 3.56 -1.12
CA ALA A 75 -5.35 2.59 -0.59
C ALA A 75 -5.82 1.15 -0.89
N LEU A 76 -7.10 0.84 -0.68
CA LEU A 76 -7.66 -0.47 -0.99
C LEU A 76 -7.65 -0.79 -2.49
N CYS A 77 -7.96 0.17 -3.36
CA CYS A 77 -7.84 0.03 -4.81
C CYS A 77 -6.41 -0.36 -5.22
N LEU A 78 -5.40 0.34 -4.69
CA LEU A 78 -3.99 -0.01 -4.92
C LEU A 78 -3.68 -1.43 -4.42
N GLY A 79 -4.16 -1.80 -3.23
CA GLY A 79 -3.98 -3.14 -2.67
C GLY A 79 -4.57 -4.25 -3.56
N HIS A 80 -5.77 -4.01 -4.13
CA HIS A 80 -6.37 -4.92 -5.10
C HIS A 80 -5.55 -5.00 -6.39
N ILE A 81 -5.10 -3.88 -6.94
CA ILE A 81 -4.25 -3.86 -8.14
C ILE A 81 -2.98 -4.69 -7.92
N PHE A 82 -2.28 -4.47 -6.81
CA PHE A 82 -1.05 -5.20 -6.46
C PHE A 82 -1.29 -6.70 -6.28
N THR A 83 -2.42 -7.08 -5.68
CA THR A 83 -2.79 -8.49 -5.49
C THR A 83 -3.12 -9.18 -6.82
N LEU A 84 -3.79 -8.47 -7.73
CA LEU A 84 -4.20 -9.01 -9.03
C LEU A 84 -3.08 -8.96 -10.08
N LEU A 85 -2.05 -8.14 -9.87
CA LEU A 85 -0.87 -8.02 -10.72
C LEU A 85 0.43 -8.30 -9.94
N PRO A 86 0.62 -9.51 -9.37
CA PRO A 86 1.83 -9.82 -8.63
C PRO A 86 3.05 -9.77 -9.56
N ARG A 87 4.16 -9.21 -9.05
CA ARG A 87 5.43 -9.01 -9.78
C ARG A 87 5.34 -8.23 -11.10
N ALA A 88 4.27 -7.45 -11.31
CA ALA A 88 4.07 -6.70 -12.55
C ALA A 88 4.68 -5.28 -12.53
N LEU A 89 4.96 -4.71 -11.35
CA LEU A 89 5.59 -3.41 -11.24
C LEU A 89 7.07 -3.48 -11.60
N GLY A 90 7.53 -2.47 -12.35
CA GLY A 90 8.95 -2.18 -12.52
C GLY A 90 9.50 -1.31 -11.39
N GLU A 91 10.81 -1.04 -11.45
CA GLU A 91 11.54 -0.28 -10.43
C GLU A 91 11.00 1.15 -10.24
N LYS A 92 10.74 1.88 -11.33
CA LYS A 92 10.24 3.27 -11.25
C LYS A 92 8.91 3.39 -10.49
N PRO A 93 7.85 2.62 -10.82
CA PRO A 93 6.64 2.59 -10.00
C PRO A 93 6.90 2.27 -8.53
N VAL A 94 7.81 1.35 -8.21
CA VAL A 94 8.18 1.04 -6.82
C VAL A 94 8.75 2.28 -6.14
N GLN A 95 9.76 2.92 -6.73
CA GLN A 95 10.41 4.13 -6.22
C GLN A 95 9.42 5.29 -6.01
N GLU A 96 8.42 5.40 -6.88
CA GLU A 96 7.42 6.47 -6.80
C GLU A 96 6.31 6.18 -5.77
N LEU A 97 5.95 4.91 -5.54
CA LEU A 97 4.81 4.52 -4.70
C LEU A 97 5.19 4.26 -3.24
N TYR A 98 6.37 3.69 -2.96
CA TYR A 98 6.74 3.33 -1.59
C TYR A 98 6.65 4.51 -0.59
N PRO A 99 7.12 5.75 -0.88
CA PRO A 99 7.05 6.82 0.10
C PRO A 99 5.62 7.33 0.27
N ALA A 100 4.81 7.32 -0.80
CA ALA A 100 3.41 7.74 -0.75
C ALA A 100 2.55 6.78 0.10
N LEU A 101 2.82 5.47 0.01
CA LEU A 101 2.17 4.46 0.83
C LEU A 101 2.62 4.54 2.29
N LEU A 102 3.93 4.64 2.55
CA LEU A 102 4.45 4.73 3.93
C LEU A 102 3.92 5.96 4.67
N LYS A 103 3.80 7.11 3.99
CA LYS A 103 3.22 8.34 4.56
C LYS A 103 1.78 8.15 5.06
N ARG A 104 1.04 7.12 4.63
CA ARG A 104 -0.31 6.82 5.13
C ARG A 104 -0.32 6.05 6.45
N LEU A 105 0.83 5.56 6.93
CA LEU A 105 0.94 5.02 8.28
C LEU A 105 0.80 6.13 9.35
N ASP A 106 1.14 7.37 8.99
CA ASP A 106 0.93 8.61 9.77
C ASP A 106 -0.41 9.32 9.46
N ASP A 107 -1.35 8.66 8.77
CA ASP A 107 -2.64 9.28 8.46
C ASP A 107 -3.43 9.59 9.74
N SER A 108 -4.20 10.69 9.74
CA SER A 108 -5.04 11.05 10.90
C SER A 108 -6.24 10.12 11.11
N SER A 109 -6.54 9.25 10.15
CA SER A 109 -7.60 8.25 10.25
C SER A 109 -7.05 6.84 10.39
N ASP A 110 -7.37 6.15 11.49
CA ASP A 110 -6.98 4.76 11.70
C ASP A 110 -7.48 3.82 10.60
N SER A 111 -8.64 4.12 10.00
CA SER A 111 -9.16 3.35 8.86
C SER A 111 -8.22 3.39 7.65
N VAL A 112 -7.55 4.53 7.41
CA VAL A 112 -6.57 4.69 6.34
C VAL A 112 -5.26 4.00 6.71
N ARG A 113 -4.81 4.14 7.97
CA ARG A 113 -3.60 3.48 8.50
C ARG A 113 -3.70 1.95 8.39
N LEU A 114 -4.84 1.38 8.78
CA LEU A 114 -5.12 -0.05 8.66
C LEU A 114 -5.22 -0.50 7.19
N ALA A 115 -5.91 0.28 6.34
CA ALA A 115 -6.01 -0.04 4.92
C ALA A 115 -4.63 -0.07 4.24
N VAL A 116 -3.76 0.91 4.53
CA VAL A 116 -2.44 0.96 3.89
C VAL A 116 -1.52 -0.17 4.35
N CYS A 117 -1.67 -0.71 5.56
CA CYS A 117 -0.91 -1.89 5.98
C CYS A 117 -1.20 -3.09 5.06
N GLY A 118 -2.48 -3.35 4.77
CA GLY A 118 -2.87 -4.39 3.82
C GLY A 118 -2.33 -4.13 2.41
N THR A 119 -2.37 -2.88 1.97
CA THR A 119 -1.83 -2.45 0.67
C THR A 119 -0.32 -2.60 0.59
N LEU A 120 0.43 -2.28 1.65
CA LEU A 120 1.89 -2.44 1.71
C LEU A 120 2.29 -3.92 1.62
N ARG A 121 1.57 -4.84 2.29
CA ARG A 121 1.82 -6.29 2.11
C ARG A 121 1.67 -6.74 0.67
N ALA A 122 0.62 -6.27 -0.01
CA ALA A 122 0.42 -6.57 -1.43
C ALA A 122 1.49 -5.91 -2.30
N PHE A 123 1.86 -4.67 -2.00
CA PHE A 123 2.88 -3.89 -2.70
C PHE A 123 4.24 -4.57 -2.70
N LEU A 124 4.68 -5.12 -1.56
CA LEU A 124 5.94 -5.86 -1.43
C LEU A 124 6.00 -7.14 -2.29
N LYS A 125 4.84 -7.59 -2.82
CA LYS A 125 4.71 -8.73 -3.74
C LYS A 125 4.41 -8.29 -5.19
N ALA A 126 4.23 -6.99 -5.41
CA ALA A 126 3.82 -6.41 -6.69
C ALA A 126 4.98 -6.22 -7.68
N ALA A 127 6.23 -6.33 -7.23
CA ALA A 127 7.43 -6.26 -8.07
C ALA A 127 8.37 -7.45 -7.79
N PRO A 128 9.36 -7.72 -8.66
CA PRO A 128 10.50 -8.57 -8.30
C PRO A 128 11.20 -8.02 -7.04
N ARG A 129 11.73 -8.90 -6.18
CA ARG A 129 12.39 -8.53 -4.91
C ARG A 129 13.50 -7.50 -5.11
N GLU A 130 14.19 -7.56 -6.24
CA GLU A 130 15.32 -6.70 -6.60
C GLU A 130 14.89 -5.22 -6.67
N ALA A 131 13.64 -4.94 -7.01
CA ALA A 131 13.10 -3.58 -7.05
C ALA A 131 12.93 -2.94 -5.65
N PHE A 132 12.95 -3.75 -4.58
CA PHE A 132 12.82 -3.27 -3.21
C PHE A 132 14.16 -3.19 -2.47
N LEU A 133 15.22 -3.84 -2.96
CA LEU A 133 16.50 -3.87 -2.26
C LEU A 133 17.13 -2.47 -2.09
N GLY A 134 18.05 -2.36 -1.13
CA GLY A 134 18.74 -1.10 -0.84
C GLY A 134 17.84 -0.09 -0.10
N THR A 135 17.88 1.17 -0.52
CA THR A 135 17.23 2.29 0.18
C THR A 135 15.71 2.12 0.34
N VAL A 136 15.05 1.48 -0.63
CA VAL A 136 13.60 1.25 -0.58
C VAL A 136 13.25 0.39 0.63
N LEU A 137 13.82 -0.82 0.73
CA LEU A 137 13.60 -1.71 1.86
C LEU A 137 14.12 -1.10 3.16
N ASP A 138 15.29 -0.45 3.13
CA ASP A 138 15.88 0.14 4.32
C ASP A 138 14.94 1.18 4.95
N TYR A 139 14.39 2.09 4.14
CA TYR A 139 13.45 3.11 4.60
C TYR A 139 12.08 2.51 4.96
N THR A 140 11.59 1.55 4.17
CA THR A 140 10.33 0.84 4.50
C THR A 140 10.41 0.20 5.87
N VAL A 141 11.48 -0.53 6.18
CA VAL A 141 11.63 -1.21 7.48
C VAL A 141 11.77 -0.20 8.61
N ASP A 142 12.50 0.90 8.42
CA ASP A 142 12.62 1.94 9.46
C ASP A 142 11.26 2.55 9.81
N GLN A 143 10.42 2.86 8.80
CA GLN A 143 9.07 3.37 9.04
C GLN A 143 8.18 2.32 9.71
N LEU A 144 8.22 1.07 9.24
CA LEU A 144 7.42 0.01 9.84
C LEU A 144 7.78 -0.25 11.30
N LEU A 145 9.05 -0.20 11.68
CA LEU A 145 9.47 -0.41 13.07
C LEU A 145 8.94 0.70 13.99
N ILE A 146 8.88 1.95 13.53
CA ILE A 146 8.23 3.05 14.28
C ILE A 146 6.77 2.71 14.58
N HIS A 147 6.01 2.27 13.58
CA HIS A 147 4.58 1.93 13.74
C HIS A 147 4.34 0.55 14.36
N LEU A 148 5.35 -0.31 14.44
CA LEU A 148 5.26 -1.56 15.20
C LEU A 148 5.20 -1.27 16.71
N ASP A 149 5.74 -0.13 17.14
CA ASP A 149 5.56 0.41 18.49
C ASP A 149 4.36 1.38 18.58
N ASP A 150 3.26 1.16 17.85
CA ASP A 150 2.05 1.98 18.00
C ASP A 150 1.28 1.70 19.32
N GLN A 151 0.36 2.59 19.72
CA GLN A 151 -0.50 2.37 20.89
C GLN A 151 -1.69 1.44 20.57
N ASP A 152 -2.12 1.40 19.31
CA ASP A 152 -3.20 0.54 18.85
C ASP A 152 -2.68 -0.86 18.50
N ALA A 153 -3.07 -1.85 19.32
CA ALA A 153 -2.72 -3.25 19.12
C ALA A 153 -3.20 -3.82 17.77
N ALA A 154 -4.33 -3.34 17.23
CA ALA A 154 -4.82 -3.77 15.92
C ALA A 154 -3.87 -3.30 14.81
N LEU A 155 -3.40 -2.05 14.89
CA LEU A 155 -2.42 -1.52 13.95
C LEU A 155 -1.08 -2.22 14.10
N GLN A 156 -0.59 -2.43 15.33
CA GLN A 156 0.66 -3.17 15.58
C GLN A 156 0.64 -4.56 14.92
N ALA A 157 -0.46 -5.30 15.04
CA ALA A 157 -0.62 -6.60 14.41
C ALA A 157 -0.55 -6.49 12.87
N GLN A 158 -1.21 -5.49 12.27
CA GLN A 158 -1.14 -5.29 10.82
C GLN A 158 0.25 -4.89 10.35
N VAL A 159 0.96 -4.03 11.08
CA VAL A 159 2.33 -3.59 10.78
C VAL A 159 3.31 -4.76 10.89
N LEU A 160 3.18 -5.61 11.91
CA LEU A 160 3.98 -6.82 12.05
C LEU A 160 3.87 -7.73 10.82
N ASP A 161 2.66 -7.91 10.28
CA ASP A 161 2.47 -8.67 9.05
C ASP A 161 3.13 -8.00 7.83
N VAL A 162 3.24 -6.68 7.79
CA VAL A 162 4.04 -5.98 6.76
C VAL A 162 5.54 -6.22 6.96
N CYS A 163 6.04 -6.16 8.21
CA CYS A 163 7.43 -6.46 8.52
C CYS A 163 7.81 -7.88 8.10
N ARG A 164 6.92 -8.85 8.31
CA ARG A 164 7.12 -10.24 7.86
C ARG A 164 7.18 -10.34 6.33
N ALA A 165 6.30 -9.63 5.62
CA ALA A 165 6.37 -9.55 4.15
C ALA A 165 7.67 -8.88 3.66
N ALA A 166 8.20 -7.89 4.40
CA ALA A 166 9.49 -7.29 4.10
C ALA A 166 10.66 -8.26 4.37
N ALA A 167 10.53 -9.13 5.38
CA ALA A 167 11.53 -10.15 5.69
C ALA A 167 11.58 -11.25 4.61
N GLU A 168 10.49 -11.52 3.89
CA GLU A 168 10.49 -12.39 2.70
C GLU A 168 11.38 -11.83 1.56
N ILE A 169 11.70 -10.53 1.57
CA ILE A 169 12.61 -9.89 0.60
C ILE A 169 14.07 -9.99 1.06
N ASP A 170 14.35 -9.58 2.30
CA ASP A 170 15.69 -9.68 2.92
C ASP A 170 15.57 -9.81 4.45
N ALA A 171 15.48 -11.05 4.92
CA ALA A 171 15.34 -11.37 6.35
C ALA A 171 16.54 -10.89 7.17
N SER A 172 17.76 -10.93 6.59
CA SER A 172 18.98 -10.48 7.28
C SER A 172 18.93 -8.99 7.56
N LYS A 173 18.49 -8.19 6.57
CA LYS A 173 18.33 -6.74 6.75
C LYS A 173 17.24 -6.40 7.76
N VAL A 174 16.08 -7.06 7.68
CA VAL A 174 14.98 -6.82 8.62
C VAL A 174 15.40 -7.18 10.05
N ALA A 175 16.06 -8.33 10.26
CA ALA A 175 16.56 -8.74 11.57
C ALA A 175 17.56 -7.74 12.15
N LEU A 176 18.48 -7.21 11.32
CA LEU A 176 19.47 -6.21 11.74
C LEU A 176 18.79 -4.94 12.24
N LYS A 177 17.83 -4.40 11.47
CA LYS A 177 17.09 -3.17 11.84
C LYS A 177 16.18 -3.39 13.05
N ALA A 178 15.48 -4.51 13.10
CA ALA A 178 14.65 -4.87 14.25
C ALA A 178 15.50 -4.99 15.54
N THR A 179 16.68 -5.61 15.46
CA THR A 179 17.61 -5.71 16.60
C THR A 179 18.07 -4.32 17.07
N ALA A 180 18.34 -3.39 16.16
CA ALA A 180 18.73 -2.03 16.49
C ALA A 180 17.58 -1.23 17.16
N ALA A 181 16.34 -1.43 16.72
CA ALA A 181 15.16 -0.77 17.28
C ALA A 181 14.69 -1.38 18.61
N ARG A 182 15.10 -2.61 18.93
CA ARG A 182 14.61 -3.37 20.09
C ARG A 182 14.58 -2.59 21.41
N ASN A 183 15.63 -1.83 21.71
CA ASN A 183 15.75 -1.11 22.98
C ASN A 183 15.08 0.28 22.97
N THR A 184 14.57 0.73 21.82
CA THR A 184 13.86 2.01 21.71
C THR A 184 12.35 1.86 21.75
N HIS A 185 11.83 0.64 21.55
CA HIS A 185 10.40 0.34 21.64
C HIS A 185 9.93 0.32 23.10
N ARG A 186 8.68 0.72 23.33
CA ARG A 186 8.03 0.63 24.64
C ARG A 186 7.89 -0.80 25.13
N SER A 187 7.71 -1.74 24.21
CA SER A 187 7.70 -3.18 24.49
C SER A 187 8.53 -3.95 23.44
N PRO A 188 9.44 -4.85 23.87
CA PRO A 188 10.26 -5.61 22.93
C PRO A 188 9.53 -6.80 22.29
N ILE A 189 8.32 -7.16 22.75
CA ILE A 189 7.65 -8.42 22.40
C ILE A 189 7.49 -8.62 20.89
N LEU A 190 6.94 -7.62 20.18
CA LEU A 190 6.69 -7.75 18.74
C LEU A 190 7.99 -7.66 17.91
N VAL A 191 8.99 -6.93 18.41
CA VAL A 191 10.32 -6.88 17.79
C VAL A 191 11.03 -8.22 17.96
N ASP A 192 10.95 -8.83 19.14
CA ASP A 192 11.52 -10.15 19.42
C ASP A 192 10.86 -11.23 18.55
N ASP A 193 9.53 -11.17 18.39
CA ASP A 193 8.80 -12.05 17.46
C ASP A 193 9.24 -11.85 16.01
N LEU A 194 9.40 -10.60 15.55
CA LEU A 194 9.91 -10.31 14.22
C LEU A 194 11.33 -10.84 14.01
N ILE A 195 12.24 -10.65 14.98
CA ILE A 195 13.61 -11.17 14.92
C ILE A 195 13.60 -12.71 14.86
N ALA A 196 12.76 -13.35 15.67
CA ALA A 196 12.61 -14.81 15.65
C ALA A 196 12.10 -15.30 14.29
N PHE A 197 11.11 -14.63 13.71
CA PHE A 197 10.59 -14.91 12.37
C PHE A 197 11.70 -14.79 11.31
N CYS A 198 12.47 -13.71 11.31
CA CYS A 198 13.57 -13.52 10.36
C CYS A 198 14.65 -14.60 10.45
N ARG A 199 14.90 -15.16 11.64
CA ARG A 199 15.87 -16.26 11.83
C ARG A 199 15.37 -17.61 11.34
N ALA A 200 14.05 -17.75 11.17
CA ALA A 200 13.42 -18.99 10.74
C ALA A 200 13.20 -19.07 9.21
N LEU A 201 13.36 -17.95 8.49
CA LEU A 201 13.36 -17.87 7.03
C LEU A 201 14.69 -18.34 6.44
#